data_AF-A0A952LWJ9-F1
#
_entry.id   AF-A0A952LWJ9-F1
#
_cell.length_a   1.000
_cell.length_b   1.000
_cell.length_c   1.000
_cell.angle_alpha   90.00
_cell.angle_beta   90.00
_cell.angle_gamma   90.00
#
_symmetry.space_group_name_H-M   'P 1'
#
loop_
_entity.id
_entity.type
_entity.pdbx_description
1 polymer ?
#
loop_
_entity_poly.entity_id
_entity_poly.type
_entity_poly.pdbx_seq_one_letter_code
_entity_poly.pdbx_strand_id
1 'polypeptide(L)'
;MTHASSKGFTLAELLIALAILGVIATFTIPKILDAGSSSKNSAVAKEAASMISGAYQSFKLNSTAAATTTPGTFTQYMNYVATTTATGFSIGPDPQGLDDCTAPVVCLQLHNGGILAYDSTNTFGGTANTNAVYFNVDPDGDATGAGAATFIQYFNGRLTTGQNILGSTATGVSSVTLVTTDPSWIATWN
;
A
#
# COMPACT_ATOMS: atom_id res chain seq x y z
N MET A 1 26.51 55.52 33.26
CA MET A 1 26.13 54.34 32.47
C MET A 1 24.70 53.99 32.86
N THR A 2 23.73 54.30 32.01
CA THR A 2 22.31 54.03 32.27
C THR A 2 22.03 52.55 32.02
N HIS A 3 21.74 51.80 33.08
CA HIS A 3 21.28 50.42 32.96
C HIS A 3 19.89 50.40 32.31
N ALA A 4 19.79 49.83 31.11
CA ALA A 4 18.50 49.52 30.51
C ALA A 4 17.77 48.50 31.40
N SER A 5 16.58 48.85 31.87
CA SER A 5 15.73 47.96 32.66
C SER A 5 15.32 46.76 31.80
N SER A 6 15.88 45.58 32.07
CA SER A 6 15.46 44.32 31.47
C SER A 6 14.09 43.97 32.05
N LYS A 7 13.03 44.08 31.24
CA LYS A 7 11.71 43.58 31.60
C LYS A 7 11.72 42.06 31.49
N GLY A 8 11.75 41.37 32.62
CA GLY A 8 11.59 39.92 32.70
C GLY A 8 10.14 39.49 32.46
N PHE A 9 9.95 38.26 31.99
CA PHE A 9 8.63 37.64 31.85
C PHE A 9 8.00 37.41 33.23
N THR A 10 6.71 37.69 33.35
CA THR A 10 5.93 37.37 34.56
C THR A 10 5.54 35.90 34.57
N LEU A 11 5.36 35.34 35.77
CA LEU A 11 4.86 33.99 35.95
C LEU A 11 3.46 33.81 35.33
N ALA A 12 2.62 34.85 35.38
CA ALA A 12 1.30 34.85 34.78
C ALA A 12 1.35 34.71 33.26
N GLU A 13 2.27 35.42 32.58
CA GLU A 13 2.45 35.30 31.13
C GLU A 13 2.88 33.87 30.73
N LEU A 14 3.77 33.25 31.50
CA LEU A 14 4.20 31.87 31.25
C LEU A 14 3.05 30.86 31.45
N LEU A 15 2.24 31.03 32.50
CA LEU A 15 1.09 30.15 32.75
C LEU A 15 0.00 30.27 31.67
N ILE A 16 -0.30 31.49 31.21
CA ILE A 16 -1.29 31.70 30.14
C ILE A 16 -0.77 31.11 28.83
N ALA A 17 0.50 31.32 28.49
CA ALA A 17 1.10 30.73 27.29
C ALA A 17 1.03 29.20 27.32
N LEU A 18 1.37 28.57 28.45
CA LEU A 18 1.27 27.12 28.62
C LEU A 18 -0.19 26.61 28.53
N ALA A 19 -1.15 27.34 29.10
CA ALA A 19 -2.56 26.98 29.00
C ALA A 19 -3.04 26.98 27.54
N ILE A 20 -2.67 28.01 26.77
CA ILE A 20 -3.02 28.11 25.35
C ILE A 20 -2.34 26.99 24.55
N LEU A 21 -1.04 26.73 24.79
CA LEU A 21 -0.32 25.64 24.14
C LEU A 21 -0.94 24.27 24.44
N GLY A 22 -1.39 24.04 25.69
CA GLY A 22 -2.08 22.82 26.09
C GLY A 22 -3.37 22.59 25.31
N VAL A 23 -4.20 23.64 25.18
CA VAL A 23 -5.47 23.55 24.42
C VAL A 23 -5.24 23.33 22.92
N ILE A 24 -4.20 23.93 22.35
CA ILE A 24 -3.87 23.69 20.92
C ILE A 24 -3.35 22.26 20.72
N ALA A 25 -2.50 21.78 21.63
CA ALA A 25 -1.89 20.46 21.56
C ALA A 25 -2.94 19.33 21.56
N THR A 26 -4.02 19.45 22.34
CA THR A 26 -5.06 18.41 22.43
C THR A 26 -5.75 18.11 21.10
N PHE A 27 -5.91 19.11 20.22
CA PHE A 27 -6.54 18.90 18.91
C PHE A 27 -5.53 18.66 17.78
N THR A 28 -4.29 19.14 17.94
CA THR A 28 -3.29 19.12 16.88
C THR A 28 -2.48 17.82 16.88
N ILE A 29 -2.15 17.28 18.06
CA ILE A 29 -1.34 16.05 18.18
C ILE A 29 -2.00 14.85 17.48
N PRO A 30 -3.30 14.54 17.70
CA PRO A 30 -3.93 13.38 17.05
C PRO A 30 -3.86 13.47 15.52
N LYS A 31 -4.15 14.65 14.97
CA LYS A 31 -4.12 14.88 13.51
C LYS A 31 -2.73 14.72 12.91
N ILE A 32 -1.68 15.13 13.63
CA ILE A 32 -0.29 14.96 13.17
C ILE A 32 0.09 13.48 13.14
N LEU A 33 -0.33 12.70 14.15
CA LEU A 33 -0.09 11.26 14.19
C LEU A 33 -0.80 10.54 13.04
N ASP A 34 -2.08 10.84 12.81
CA ASP A 34 -2.87 10.25 11.73
C ASP A 34 -2.30 10.57 10.34
N ALA A 35 -1.87 11.82 10.13
CA ALA A 35 -1.22 12.25 8.90
C ALA A 35 0.14 11.55 8.70
N GLY A 36 0.90 11.34 9.78
CA GLY A 36 2.17 10.60 9.76
C GLY A 36 1.96 9.15 9.31
N SER A 37 1.00 8.45 9.92
CA SER A 37 0.66 7.06 9.56
C SER A 37 0.16 6.97 8.11
N SER A 38 -0.72 7.88 7.69
CA SER A 38 -1.23 7.93 6.31
C SER A 38 -0.12 8.19 5.29
N SER A 39 0.84 9.07 5.60
CA SER A 39 1.99 9.37 4.75
C SER A 39 2.92 8.16 4.59
N LYS A 40 3.22 7.47 5.70
CA LYS A 40 3.98 6.21 5.70
C LYS A 40 3.29 5.18 4.80
N ASN A 41 1.98 5.00 4.97
CA ASN A 41 1.24 3.99 4.22
C ASN A 41 1.21 4.28 2.72
N SER A 42 1.03 5.56 2.36
CA SER A 42 1.12 6.03 0.97
C SER A 42 2.50 5.77 0.36
N ALA A 43 3.58 5.99 1.13
CA ALA A 43 4.94 5.74 0.66
C ALA A 43 5.19 4.25 0.41
N VAL A 44 4.82 3.39 1.35
CA VAL A 44 4.96 1.92 1.22
C VAL A 44 4.22 1.41 -0.01
N ALA A 45 2.99 1.87 -0.24
CA ALA A 45 2.21 1.46 -1.40
C ALA A 45 2.77 1.98 -2.74
N LYS A 46 3.31 3.21 -2.78
CA LYS A 46 3.99 3.74 -3.98
C LYS A 46 5.25 2.95 -4.30
N GLU A 47 6.01 2.56 -3.29
CA GLU A 47 7.17 1.68 -3.45
C GLU A 47 6.75 0.31 -3.98
N ALA A 48 5.69 -0.29 -3.42
CA ALA A 48 5.14 -1.55 -3.89
C ALA A 48 4.66 -1.45 -5.36
N ALA A 49 3.96 -0.38 -5.72
CA ALA A 49 3.51 -0.15 -7.09
C ALA A 49 4.67 -0.02 -8.08
N SER A 50 5.69 0.77 -7.72
CA SER A 50 6.91 0.92 -8.51
C SER A 50 7.63 -0.42 -8.68
N MET A 51 7.69 -1.21 -7.61
CA MET A 51 8.29 -2.54 -7.62
C MET A 51 7.52 -3.53 -8.49
N ILE A 52 6.19 -3.55 -8.44
CA ILE A 52 5.36 -4.42 -9.29
C ILE A 52 5.57 -4.08 -10.77
N SER A 53 5.45 -2.80 -11.11
CA SER A 53 5.64 -2.32 -12.49
C SER A 53 7.05 -2.62 -12.98
N GLY A 54 8.08 -2.28 -12.18
CA GLY A 54 9.48 -2.54 -12.50
C GLY A 54 9.76 -4.03 -12.70
N ALA A 55 9.28 -4.88 -11.79
CA ALA A 55 9.46 -6.33 -11.86
C ALA A 55 8.81 -6.92 -13.12
N TYR A 56 7.61 -6.49 -13.48
CA TYR A 56 6.95 -6.96 -14.70
C TYR A 56 7.66 -6.49 -15.97
N GLN A 57 8.18 -5.27 -15.99
CA GLN A 57 8.99 -4.78 -17.13
C GLN A 57 10.30 -5.57 -17.25
N SER A 58 11.00 -5.80 -16.14
CA SER A 58 12.21 -6.64 -16.11
C SER A 58 11.93 -8.06 -16.58
N PHE A 59 10.80 -8.65 -16.19
CA PHE A 59 10.37 -9.95 -16.69
C PHE A 59 10.18 -9.93 -18.21
N LYS A 60 9.46 -8.94 -18.76
CA LYS A 60 9.25 -8.82 -20.22
C LYS A 60 10.54 -8.61 -21.03
N LEU A 61 11.59 -8.06 -20.41
CA LEU A 61 12.90 -7.92 -21.05
C LEU A 61 13.66 -9.26 -21.12
N ASN A 62 13.42 -10.16 -20.17
CA ASN A 62 14.14 -11.43 -20.03
C ASN A 62 13.32 -12.65 -20.47
N SER A 63 12.01 -12.49 -20.69
CA SER A 63 11.07 -13.58 -20.93
C SER A 63 9.81 -13.08 -21.63
N THR A 64 9.10 -13.96 -22.32
CA THR A 64 7.83 -13.64 -22.97
C THR A 64 6.68 -13.88 -22.00
N ALA A 65 5.88 -12.84 -21.74
CA ALA A 65 4.63 -12.98 -21.00
C ALA A 65 3.61 -13.79 -21.83
N ALA A 66 2.93 -14.72 -21.16
CA ALA A 66 1.90 -15.57 -21.73
C ALA A 66 0.60 -15.49 -20.91
N ALA A 67 -0.49 -16.03 -21.45
CA ALA A 67 -1.76 -16.10 -20.73
C ALA A 67 -1.65 -16.84 -19.38
N THR A 68 -0.72 -17.80 -19.28
CA THR A 68 -0.45 -18.60 -18.07
C THR A 68 0.59 -17.99 -17.14
N THR A 69 1.11 -16.80 -17.43
CA THR A 69 2.08 -16.13 -16.54
C THR A 69 1.38 -15.76 -15.24
N THR A 70 1.95 -16.21 -14.12
CA THR A 70 1.45 -15.93 -12.76
C THR A 70 2.19 -14.73 -12.16
N PRO A 71 1.63 -14.06 -11.13
CA PRO A 71 2.36 -13.06 -10.35
C PRO A 71 3.75 -13.55 -9.88
N GLY A 72 3.80 -14.81 -9.43
CA GLY A 72 5.00 -15.45 -8.89
C GLY A 72 6.17 -15.53 -9.87
N THR A 73 5.96 -15.47 -11.19
CA THR A 73 7.07 -15.55 -12.16
C THR A 73 7.93 -14.29 -12.19
N PHE A 74 7.38 -13.15 -11.77
CA PHE A 74 8.11 -11.88 -11.77
C PHE A 74 8.43 -11.36 -10.36
N THR A 75 7.99 -12.05 -9.29
CA THR A 75 8.45 -11.73 -7.92
C THR A 75 9.96 -11.91 -7.75
N GLN A 76 10.62 -12.75 -8.56
CA GLN A 76 12.08 -12.86 -8.58
C GLN A 76 12.82 -11.55 -8.93
N TYR A 77 12.13 -10.58 -9.55
CA TYR A 77 12.66 -9.25 -9.86
C TYR A 77 12.25 -8.20 -8.82
N MET A 78 11.56 -8.59 -7.75
CA MET A 78 11.13 -7.72 -6.66
C MET A 78 12.15 -7.74 -5.52
N ASN A 79 12.21 -6.63 -4.76
CA ASN A 79 13.09 -6.51 -3.58
C ASN A 79 12.29 -6.72 -2.28
N TYR A 80 12.13 -7.99 -1.90
CA TYR A 80 11.46 -8.41 -0.66
C TYR A 80 12.45 -9.10 0.30
N VAL A 81 12.14 -9.08 1.59
CA VAL A 81 12.96 -9.63 2.67
C VAL A 81 12.69 -11.13 2.87
N ALA A 82 11.42 -11.52 2.84
CA ALA A 82 11.00 -12.90 3.06
C ALA A 82 9.70 -13.20 2.32
N THR A 83 9.46 -14.48 2.07
CA THR A 83 8.17 -15.00 1.60
C THR A 83 7.51 -15.78 2.73
N THR A 84 6.20 -15.61 2.93
CA THR A 84 5.44 -16.37 3.92
C THR A 84 4.16 -16.95 3.32
N THR A 85 3.84 -18.15 3.78
CA THR A 85 2.57 -18.87 3.56
C THR A 85 2.00 -19.34 4.90
N ALA A 86 2.30 -18.60 5.98
CA ALA A 86 1.91 -18.92 7.34
C ALA A 86 0.75 -18.05 7.85
N THR A 87 -0.06 -18.64 8.72
CA THR A 87 -1.14 -17.98 9.47
C THR A 87 -0.60 -16.86 10.36
N GLY A 88 -1.30 -15.71 10.43
CA GLY A 88 -0.97 -14.60 11.33
C GLY A 88 -0.61 -13.29 10.63
N PHE A 89 -0.49 -13.31 9.30
CA PHE A 89 -0.49 -12.12 8.46
C PHE A 89 -1.80 -12.08 7.70
N SER A 90 -2.64 -11.11 8.04
CA SER A 90 -3.87 -10.87 7.31
C SER A 90 -3.69 -9.61 6.49
N ILE A 91 -4.12 -9.65 5.24
CA ILE A 91 -4.25 -8.47 4.40
C ILE A 91 -5.60 -7.89 4.83
N GLY A 92 -5.66 -6.61 5.23
CA GLY A 92 -6.94 -5.97 5.61
C GLY A 92 -8.03 -6.18 4.55
N PRO A 93 -9.34 -6.03 4.89
CA PRO A 93 -10.46 -6.58 4.14
C PRO A 93 -10.30 -6.39 2.64
N ASP A 94 -10.06 -7.50 1.95
CA ASP A 94 -9.73 -7.50 0.53
C ASP A 94 -10.96 -7.77 -0.33
N PRO A 95 -11.29 -6.90 -1.29
CA PRO A 95 -12.30 -7.15 -2.30
C PRO A 95 -12.07 -8.42 -3.15
N GLN A 96 -10.83 -8.94 -3.19
CA GLN A 96 -10.44 -10.17 -3.89
C GLN A 96 -10.30 -11.40 -2.97
N GLY A 97 -10.49 -11.28 -1.65
CA GLY A 97 -10.45 -12.40 -0.70
C GLY A 97 -9.06 -12.99 -0.39
N LEU A 98 -7.97 -12.23 -0.54
CA LEU A 98 -6.61 -12.61 -0.13
C LEU A 98 -6.35 -12.36 1.37
N ASP A 99 -7.37 -12.54 2.20
CA ASP A 99 -7.40 -12.02 3.59
C ASP A 99 -6.31 -12.63 4.48
N ASP A 100 -5.75 -13.80 4.14
CA ASP A 100 -4.67 -14.44 4.90
C ASP A 100 -3.55 -14.94 3.99
N CYS A 101 -2.32 -14.90 4.49
CA CYS A 101 -1.14 -15.50 3.85
C CYS A 101 -1.14 -17.04 3.91
N THR A 102 -2.26 -17.67 3.57
CA THR A 102 -2.42 -19.13 3.50
C THR A 102 -2.60 -19.56 2.06
N ALA A 103 -1.95 -20.66 1.66
CA ALA A 103 -2.05 -21.18 0.30
C ALA A 103 -3.52 -21.25 -0.18
N PRO A 104 -3.83 -20.75 -1.39
CA PRO A 104 -2.89 -20.41 -2.47
C PRO A 104 -2.27 -19.01 -2.42
N VAL A 105 -2.58 -18.21 -1.39
CA VAL A 105 -2.05 -16.85 -1.22
C VAL A 105 -0.59 -16.90 -0.74
N VAL A 106 0.26 -16.14 -1.43
CA VAL A 106 1.66 -15.94 -1.08
C VAL A 106 1.87 -14.49 -0.69
N CYS A 107 2.51 -14.27 0.45
CA CYS A 107 2.83 -12.94 0.94
C CYS A 107 4.33 -12.69 0.91
N LEU A 108 4.71 -11.51 0.44
CA LEU A 108 6.07 -11.01 0.41
C LEU A 108 6.21 -9.93 1.48
N GLN A 109 7.11 -10.14 2.43
CA GLN A 109 7.48 -9.12 3.40
C GLN A 109 8.43 -8.12 2.72
N LEU A 110 8.02 -6.87 2.62
CA LEU A 110 8.80 -5.80 2.00
C LEU A 110 9.82 -5.23 3.00
N HIS A 111 10.91 -4.66 2.49
CA HIS A 111 11.95 -4.05 3.33
C HIS A 111 11.49 -2.81 4.09
N ASN A 112 10.38 -2.19 3.66
CA ASN A 112 9.74 -1.04 4.28
C ASN A 112 8.70 -1.42 5.36
N GLY A 113 8.57 -2.72 5.66
CA GLY A 113 7.66 -3.25 6.66
C GLY A 113 6.26 -3.60 6.15
N GLY A 114 5.92 -3.25 4.91
CA GLY A 114 4.66 -3.65 4.29
C GLY A 114 4.64 -5.12 3.86
N ILE A 115 3.46 -5.61 3.53
CA ILE A 115 3.22 -6.95 3.01
C ILE A 115 2.56 -6.84 1.64
N LEU A 116 3.09 -7.57 0.66
CA LEU A 116 2.49 -7.68 -0.66
C LEU A 116 2.00 -9.11 -0.88
N ALA A 117 0.69 -9.31 -1.02
CA ALA A 117 0.07 -10.59 -1.27
C ALA A 117 -0.34 -10.77 -2.73
N TYR A 118 -0.30 -12.01 -3.20
CA TYR A 118 -0.88 -12.45 -4.46
C TYR A 118 -1.35 -13.91 -4.36
N ASP A 119 -2.32 -14.29 -5.18
CA ASP A 119 -2.68 -15.70 -5.36
C ASP A 119 -1.72 -16.38 -6.35
N SER A 120 -1.04 -17.44 -5.92
CA SER A 120 -0.06 -18.18 -6.72
C SER A 120 -0.67 -18.94 -7.92
N THR A 121 -1.97 -19.22 -7.89
CA THR A 121 -2.71 -19.89 -8.97
C THR A 121 -3.25 -18.91 -10.01
N ASN A 122 -3.22 -17.61 -9.69
CA ASN A 122 -3.70 -16.58 -10.58
C ASN A 122 -2.80 -16.42 -11.81
N THR A 123 -3.38 -16.17 -12.97
CA THR A 123 -2.68 -15.91 -14.24
C THR A 123 -3.35 -14.76 -14.97
N PHE A 124 -2.71 -14.21 -16.01
CA PHE A 124 -3.37 -13.20 -16.84
C PHE A 124 -4.65 -13.73 -17.52
N GLY A 125 -4.77 -15.04 -17.79
CA GLY A 125 -5.95 -15.64 -18.41
C GLY A 125 -6.13 -15.32 -19.90
N GLY A 126 -5.18 -14.59 -20.49
CA GLY A 126 -5.21 -14.13 -21.87
C GLY A 126 -4.16 -13.04 -22.10
N THR A 127 -4.14 -12.47 -23.30
CA THR A 127 -3.17 -11.43 -23.71
C THR A 127 -3.85 -10.12 -24.12
N ALA A 128 -5.15 -9.96 -23.86
CA ALA A 128 -5.87 -8.73 -24.13
C ALA A 128 -5.49 -7.64 -23.10
N ASN A 129 -5.79 -6.39 -23.44
CA ASN A 129 -5.50 -5.24 -22.55
C ASN A 129 -6.35 -5.23 -21.26
N THR A 130 -7.37 -6.09 -21.16
CA THR A 130 -8.20 -6.30 -19.97
C THR A 130 -7.76 -7.53 -19.16
N ASN A 131 -6.81 -8.32 -19.66
CA ASN A 131 -6.22 -9.41 -18.90
C ASN A 131 -5.24 -8.85 -17.88
N ALA A 132 -5.38 -9.26 -16.63
CA ALA A 132 -4.59 -8.74 -15.53
C ALA A 132 -4.30 -9.80 -14.49
N VAL A 133 -3.34 -9.49 -13.64
CA VAL A 133 -3.15 -10.11 -12.33
C VAL A 133 -3.21 -9.03 -11.26
N TYR A 134 -3.48 -9.42 -10.02
CA TYR A 134 -3.63 -8.48 -8.93
C TYR A 134 -2.70 -8.81 -7.76
N PHE A 135 -2.38 -7.76 -7.01
CA PHE A 135 -1.61 -7.81 -5.79
C PHE A 135 -2.32 -6.96 -4.74
N ASN A 136 -2.25 -7.36 -3.48
CA ASN A 136 -2.70 -6.51 -2.39
C ASN A 136 -1.53 -6.08 -1.54
N VAL A 137 -1.45 -4.78 -1.27
CA VAL A 137 -0.48 -4.23 -0.34
C VAL A 137 -1.17 -3.91 0.98
N ASP A 138 -0.67 -4.51 2.05
CA ASP A 138 -0.87 -4.03 3.39
C ASP A 138 0.34 -3.16 3.77
N PRO A 139 0.16 -1.85 3.96
CA PRO A 139 1.28 -0.94 4.17
C PRO A 139 1.87 -0.93 5.58
N ASP A 140 1.11 -1.35 6.60
CA ASP A 140 1.57 -1.38 7.98
C ASP A 140 1.94 -2.79 8.46
N GLY A 141 1.55 -3.81 7.68
CA GLY A 141 1.85 -5.22 7.96
C GLY A 141 1.04 -5.76 9.14
N ASP A 142 -0.03 -5.05 9.53
CA ASP A 142 -0.96 -5.43 10.56
C ASP A 142 -2.37 -5.57 9.96
N ALA A 143 -2.87 -6.80 10.04
CA ALA A 143 -4.22 -7.26 9.77
C ALA A 143 -5.37 -6.29 10.10
N THR A 144 -5.19 -5.44 11.12
CA THR A 144 -6.26 -4.66 11.75
C THR A 144 -6.19 -3.15 11.52
N GLY A 145 -5.11 -2.63 10.92
CA GLY A 145 -4.77 -1.22 10.95
C GLY A 145 -5.29 -0.37 9.78
N ALA A 146 -4.54 -0.35 8.68
CA ALA A 146 -4.73 0.61 7.58
C ALA A 146 -5.72 0.18 6.49
N GLY A 147 -6.09 -1.11 6.46
CA GLY A 147 -6.72 -1.75 5.30
C GLY A 147 -5.73 -1.94 4.15
N ALA A 148 -6.01 -2.89 3.26
CA ALA A 148 -5.16 -3.17 2.11
C ALA A 148 -5.57 -2.37 0.87
N ALA A 149 -4.61 -2.08 -0.01
CA ALA A 149 -4.89 -1.55 -1.35
C ALA A 149 -4.61 -2.61 -2.42
N THR A 150 -5.54 -2.76 -3.36
CA THR A 150 -5.37 -3.66 -4.51
C THR A 150 -4.71 -2.93 -5.67
N PHE A 151 -3.63 -3.50 -6.19
CA PHE A 151 -2.99 -3.12 -7.45
C PHE A 151 -3.28 -4.13 -8.54
N ILE A 152 -3.60 -3.64 -9.73
CA ILE A 152 -3.92 -4.43 -10.91
C ILE A 152 -2.84 -4.21 -11.97
N GLN A 153 -2.07 -5.26 -12.23
CA GLN A 153 -1.07 -5.30 -13.29
C GLN A 153 -1.71 -5.92 -14.53
N TYR A 154 -1.91 -5.11 -15.58
CA TYR A 154 -2.40 -5.59 -16.87
C TYR A 154 -1.28 -6.23 -17.69
N PHE A 155 -1.68 -7.14 -18.59
CA PHE A 155 -0.79 -7.83 -19.51
C PHE A 155 0.04 -6.85 -20.36
N ASN A 156 -0.54 -5.72 -20.77
CA ASN A 156 0.17 -4.70 -21.55
C ASN A 156 1.22 -3.90 -20.76
N GLY A 157 1.32 -4.10 -19.44
CA GLY A 157 2.26 -3.38 -18.58
C GLY A 157 1.66 -2.19 -17.85
N ARG A 158 0.39 -1.84 -18.07
CA ARG A 158 -0.29 -0.82 -17.26
C ARG A 158 -0.48 -1.35 -15.84
N LEU A 159 -0.14 -0.53 -14.85
CA LEU A 159 -0.49 -0.74 -13.44
C LEU A 159 -1.60 0.25 -13.07
N THR A 160 -2.57 -0.19 -12.28
CA THR A 160 -3.61 0.69 -11.72
C THR A 160 -4.06 0.19 -10.34
N THR A 161 -4.94 0.92 -9.65
CA THR A 161 -5.56 0.47 -8.40
C THR A 161 -6.90 -0.21 -8.64
N GLY A 162 -7.41 -0.91 -7.63
CA GLY A 162 -8.71 -1.59 -7.65
C GLY A 162 -9.90 -0.68 -7.98
N GLN A 163 -9.84 0.61 -7.63
CA GLN A 163 -10.87 1.58 -8.02
C GLN A 163 -10.85 1.93 -9.53
N ASN A 164 -9.71 1.78 -10.19
CA ASN A 164 -9.45 2.31 -11.54
C ASN A 164 -9.32 1.22 -12.61
N ILE A 165 -9.90 0.05 -12.34
CA ILE A 165 -9.87 -1.08 -13.26
C ILE A 165 -10.66 -0.78 -14.54
N LEU A 166 -10.26 -1.41 -15.64
CA LEU A 166 -10.98 -1.36 -16.89
C LEU A 166 -12.25 -2.20 -16.78
N GLY A 167 -13.30 -1.80 -17.51
CA GLY A 167 -14.46 -2.66 -17.70
C GLY A 167 -14.04 -4.01 -18.29
N SER A 168 -14.63 -5.10 -17.77
CA SER A 168 -14.32 -6.49 -18.18
C SER A 168 -12.89 -6.94 -17.87
N THR A 169 -12.24 -6.35 -16.86
CA THR A 169 -10.95 -6.86 -16.37
C THR A 169 -11.11 -8.28 -15.84
N ALA A 170 -10.25 -9.18 -16.30
CA ALA A 170 -10.31 -10.59 -15.95
C ALA A 170 -8.92 -11.15 -15.70
N THR A 171 -8.89 -12.16 -14.84
CA THR A 171 -7.74 -13.04 -14.63
C THR A 171 -8.04 -14.43 -15.19
N GLY A 172 -7.07 -15.34 -15.15
CA GLY A 172 -7.26 -16.72 -15.60
C GLY A 172 -8.12 -17.59 -14.70
N VAL A 173 -8.42 -17.13 -13.47
CA VAL A 173 -9.25 -17.87 -12.51
C VAL A 173 -10.62 -17.23 -12.31
N SER A 174 -10.72 -15.89 -12.37
CA SER A 174 -11.98 -15.14 -12.12
C SER A 174 -11.97 -13.73 -12.74
N SER A 175 -13.14 -13.11 -12.85
CA SER A 175 -13.26 -11.66 -13.04
C SER A 175 -12.75 -10.92 -11.81
N VAL A 176 -11.99 -9.84 -12.01
CA VAL A 176 -11.51 -8.98 -10.90
C VAL A 176 -12.66 -8.12 -10.42
N THR A 177 -12.95 -8.14 -9.12
CA THR A 177 -14.03 -7.32 -8.54
C THR A 177 -13.59 -5.86 -8.45
N LEU A 178 -14.42 -4.95 -8.94
CA LEU A 178 -14.17 -3.51 -8.83
C LEU A 178 -14.29 -3.07 -7.37
N VAL A 179 -13.27 -2.37 -6.87
CA VAL A 179 -13.31 -1.80 -5.52
C VAL A 179 -14.02 -0.46 -5.59
N THR A 180 -15.05 -0.26 -4.77
CA THR A 180 -15.88 0.96 -4.82
C THR A 180 -15.10 2.19 -4.38
N THR A 181 -14.12 2.04 -3.49
CA THR A 181 -13.25 3.14 -3.03
C THR A 181 -11.91 2.56 -2.56
N ASP A 182 -10.80 3.06 -3.10
CA ASP A 182 -9.47 2.73 -2.57
C ASP A 182 -9.29 3.34 -1.15
N PRO A 183 -8.38 2.79 -0.32
CA PRO A 183 -8.07 3.40 0.97
C PRO A 183 -7.71 4.89 0.87
N SER A 184 -8.14 5.69 1.84
CA SER A 184 -7.98 7.16 1.80
C SER A 184 -6.52 7.62 1.68
N TRP A 185 -5.58 6.81 2.13
CA TRP A 185 -4.13 7.07 2.06
C TRP A 185 -3.52 6.81 0.66
N ILE A 186 -4.27 6.21 -0.28
CA ILE A 186 -3.84 5.97 -1.68
C ILE A 186 -4.74 6.65 -2.73
N ALA A 187 -5.85 7.28 -2.32
CA ALA A 187 -6.90 7.81 -3.19
C ALA A 187 -6.44 8.81 -4.28
N THR A 188 -5.20 9.32 -4.22
CA THR A 188 -4.62 10.27 -5.20
C THR A 188 -3.44 9.69 -5.99
N TRP A 189 -3.32 8.37 -6.13
CA TRP A 189 -2.18 7.75 -6.84
C TRP A 189 -2.29 7.81 -8.38
N ASN A 190 -3.44 8.19 -8.94
CA ASN A 190 -3.63 8.41 -10.39
C ASN A 190 -3.04 9.72 -10.91
#